data_AF-A0A3P0PB28-F1
#
_entry.id   AF-A0A3P0PB28-F1
#
_cell.length_a   1.000
_cell.length_b   1.000
_cell.length_c   1.000
_cell.angle_alpha   90.00
_cell.angle_beta   90.00
_cell.angle_gamma   90.00
#
_symmetry.space_group_name_H-M   'P 1'
#
loop_
_entity.id
_entity.type
_entity.pdbx_description
1 polymer ?
#
loop_
_entity_poly.entity_id
_entity_poly.type
_entity_poly.pdbx_seq_one_letter_code
_entity_poly.pdbx_strand_id
1 'polypeptide(L)'
;MAATRADSDAARAALSGLGYPLGTVVALSASLALAVVGWVLPVDRGVMWGWMAIIVALSALIVWLHKRSLAHARERNVHVIAQLGAATADLPVTLRTRMPLALVAGDGLPALFDRDPARARFVHVGDGAVWLRADRPQDLPRLAVAVRQWRGGHAPDCVVLSVAPGLHANDDTLSQSLRVIRQAVADASRMLGTSLPGYVAIYQRLSDANATAAPTAGESAVRWYGMSARSAIVDMQCFDTAIDAAESDALHADGSPVAAARAAGVASMTGWARRVVFDTLTDRRQPASPWPLFGAGWVDHGPATAPGKPWEREVRSRTGIAPAALPGSPLPWPLPQPLLDAMPRRSWRPPRLIAVAHIVAIVACAAIAAICGAARNNAALMTRIGEHLERYNGIPATQDAAKRDALRSLASDRDQLDRYARVGVPLRLSFGTYRGAALLPVLNETIASYEPPAPPPAVITLDSMSLFDSGKAQLKAGTTRAMVDALQLIKTHPGKRVLIAGYADDKGRPDRNLTLSIDRASAVRDWLVDASGIPPTQFAIQGYGDTRPVADNATPEGRAKNRRVEITLVPDTPAPVIPTRTVK
;
A
#
# COMPACT_ATOMS: atom_id res chain seq x y z
N MET A 1 -42.25 16.62 13.92
CA MET A 1 -40.85 17.05 13.81
C MET A 1 -39.82 16.03 14.33
N ALA A 2 -40.13 15.17 15.30
CA ALA A 2 -39.22 14.12 15.77
C ALA A 2 -39.16 12.88 14.84
N ALA A 3 -40.29 12.45 14.28
CA ALA A 3 -40.38 11.29 13.37
C ALA A 3 -39.61 11.47 12.05
N THR A 4 -39.59 12.70 11.49
CA THR A 4 -38.85 13.03 10.26
C THR A 4 -37.34 13.05 10.44
N ARG A 5 -36.84 13.23 11.67
CA ARG A 5 -35.40 13.19 11.99
C ARG A 5 -34.91 11.75 12.11
N ALA A 6 -35.68 10.88 12.76
CA ALA A 6 -35.38 9.46 12.91
C ALA A 6 -35.35 8.72 11.56
N ASP A 7 -36.32 8.96 10.67
CA ASP A 7 -36.31 8.40 9.31
C ASP A 7 -35.15 8.95 8.46
N SER A 8 -34.76 10.20 8.66
CA SER A 8 -33.61 10.79 7.98
C SER A 8 -32.28 10.18 8.44
N ASP A 9 -32.17 9.80 9.72
CA ASP A 9 -30.98 9.16 10.28
C ASP A 9 -30.93 7.66 9.96
N ALA A 10 -32.07 6.97 9.88
CA ALA A 10 -32.18 5.61 9.36
C ALA A 10 -31.85 5.53 7.86
N ALA A 11 -32.33 6.48 7.06
CA ALA A 11 -31.97 6.61 5.64
C ALA A 11 -30.48 6.97 5.46
N ARG A 12 -29.91 7.82 6.32
CA ARG A 12 -28.46 8.08 6.36
C ARG A 12 -27.65 6.85 6.74
N ALA A 13 -28.12 6.05 7.70
CA ALA A 13 -27.50 4.79 8.08
C ALA A 13 -27.54 3.77 6.93
N ALA A 14 -28.68 3.64 6.23
CA ALA A 14 -28.83 2.77 5.06
C ALA A 14 -27.94 3.22 3.87
N LEU A 15 -27.78 4.53 3.66
CA LEU A 15 -26.90 5.12 2.64
C LEU A 15 -25.40 4.99 3.00
N SER A 16 -25.05 4.92 4.29
CA SER A 16 -23.66 4.80 4.74
C SER A 16 -23.01 3.45 4.39
N GLY A 17 -23.81 2.43 4.10
CA GLY A 17 -23.33 1.08 3.80
C GLY A 17 -22.97 0.81 2.34
N LEU A 18 -23.36 1.66 1.38
CA LEU A 18 -23.33 1.33 -0.05
C LEU A 18 -22.12 1.88 -0.82
N GLY A 19 -21.27 2.70 -0.19
CA GLY A 19 -20.11 3.33 -0.81
C GLY A 19 -18.80 2.54 -0.70
N TYR A 20 -17.76 3.00 -1.42
CA TYR A 20 -16.39 2.53 -1.21
C TYR A 20 -15.94 2.94 0.21
N PRO A 21 -15.55 2.00 1.08
CA PRO A 21 -15.21 2.30 2.46
C PRO A 21 -13.78 2.88 2.56
N LEU A 22 -13.59 4.08 2.01
CA LEU A 22 -12.28 4.72 1.91
C LEU A 22 -11.60 4.84 3.27
N GLY A 23 -12.35 5.20 4.32
CA GLY A 23 -11.82 5.34 5.67
C GLY A 23 -11.20 4.05 6.20
N THR A 24 -11.84 2.89 5.98
CA THR A 24 -11.31 1.61 6.45
C THR A 24 -10.11 1.17 5.62
N VAL A 25 -10.14 1.39 4.29
CA VAL A 25 -9.01 1.05 3.40
C VAL A 25 -7.79 1.90 3.75
N VAL A 26 -7.96 3.21 3.94
CA VAL A 26 -6.88 4.13 4.31
C VAL A 26 -6.34 3.81 5.71
N ALA A 27 -7.21 3.52 6.68
CA ALA A 27 -6.78 3.11 8.01
C ALA A 27 -5.95 1.82 7.96
N LEU A 28 -6.42 0.80 7.24
CA LEU A 28 -5.68 -0.45 7.05
C LEU A 28 -4.32 -0.22 6.37
N SER A 29 -4.28 0.56 5.29
CA SER A 29 -3.02 0.86 4.60
C SER A 29 -2.04 1.61 5.49
N ALA A 30 -2.53 2.56 6.30
CA ALA A 30 -1.70 3.30 7.25
C ALA A 30 -1.17 2.37 8.34
N SER A 31 -2.01 1.53 8.93
CA SER A 31 -1.60 0.56 9.95
C SER A 31 -0.55 -0.42 9.43
N LEU A 32 -0.75 -0.97 8.22
CA LEU A 32 0.22 -1.87 7.61
C LEU A 32 1.54 -1.16 7.28
N ALA A 33 1.48 0.05 6.72
CA ALA A 33 2.68 0.83 6.43
C ALA A 33 3.47 1.18 7.70
N LEU A 34 2.78 1.58 8.77
CA LEU A 34 3.40 1.86 10.07
C LEU A 34 4.03 0.60 10.68
N ALA A 35 3.35 -0.55 10.62
CA ALA A 35 3.91 -1.81 11.11
C ALA A 35 5.18 -2.22 10.34
N VAL A 36 5.14 -2.09 9.01
CA VAL A 36 6.28 -2.42 8.13
C VAL A 36 7.46 -1.49 8.39
N VAL A 37 7.24 -0.18 8.43
CA VAL A 37 8.29 0.82 8.72
C VAL A 37 8.85 0.69 10.13
N GLY A 38 7.98 0.45 11.13
CA GLY A 38 8.37 0.43 12.53
C GLY A 38 9.05 -0.85 13.00
N TRP A 39 8.67 -2.00 12.44
CA TRP A 39 9.10 -3.30 12.97
C TRP A 39 9.94 -4.13 12.00
N VAL A 40 10.03 -3.74 10.73
CA VAL A 40 10.68 -4.59 9.71
C VAL A 40 11.74 -3.88 8.89
N LEU A 41 11.52 -2.65 8.41
CA LEU A 41 12.52 -2.01 7.56
C LEU A 41 13.84 -1.67 8.32
N PRO A 42 15.00 -1.80 7.65
CA PRO A 42 16.31 -1.42 8.20
C PRO A 42 16.51 0.10 8.12
N VAL A 43 15.81 0.87 8.97
CA VAL A 43 15.90 2.34 8.95
C VAL A 43 16.33 2.87 10.32
N ASP A 44 17.14 3.93 10.33
CA ASP A 44 17.49 4.64 11.55
C ASP A 44 16.26 5.18 12.27
N ARG A 45 16.33 5.21 13.61
CA ARG A 45 15.20 5.64 14.46
C ARG A 45 14.69 7.04 14.09
N GLY A 46 15.57 7.98 13.78
CA GLY A 46 15.17 9.35 13.41
C GLY A 46 14.37 9.39 12.11
N VAL A 47 14.83 8.67 11.09
CA VAL A 47 14.17 8.59 9.78
C VAL A 47 12.86 7.79 9.88
N MET A 48 12.82 6.74 10.71
CA MET A 48 11.62 5.96 11.01
C MET A 48 10.48 6.84 11.56
N TRP A 49 10.75 7.67 12.58
CA TRP A 49 9.74 8.58 13.14
C TRP A 49 9.23 9.59 12.11
N GLY A 50 10.11 10.12 11.25
CA GLY A 50 9.74 11.00 10.14
C GLY A 50 8.74 10.35 9.18
N TRP A 51 9.04 9.12 8.72
CA TRP A 51 8.13 8.38 7.85
C TRP A 51 6.79 8.06 8.52
N MET A 52 6.78 7.69 9.79
CA MET A 52 5.54 7.45 10.53
C MET A 52 4.64 8.70 10.59
N ALA A 53 5.23 9.86 10.88
CA ALA A 53 4.50 11.13 10.91
C ALA A 53 3.90 11.47 9.54
N ILE A 54 4.67 11.27 8.46
CA ILE A 54 4.21 11.49 7.08
C ILE A 54 3.02 10.58 6.74
N ILE A 55 3.10 9.28 7.08
CA ILE A 55 2.03 8.31 6.80
C ILE A 55 0.72 8.72 7.50
N VAL A 56 0.80 9.11 8.78
CA VAL A 56 -0.38 9.55 9.55
C VAL A 56 -0.95 10.85 8.98
N ALA A 57 -0.11 11.84 8.69
CA ALA A 57 -0.54 13.12 8.14
C ALA A 57 -1.20 12.97 6.76
N LEU A 58 -0.60 12.18 5.86
CA LEU A 58 -1.14 11.92 4.54
C LEU A 58 -2.48 11.17 4.60
N SER A 59 -2.59 10.18 5.49
CA SER A 59 -3.83 9.41 5.69
C SER A 59 -4.96 10.31 6.20
N ALA A 60 -4.67 11.17 7.19
CA ALA A 60 -5.63 12.15 7.69
C ALA A 60 -6.06 13.14 6.62
N LEU A 61 -5.12 13.64 5.81
CA LEU A 61 -5.38 14.56 4.71
C LEU A 61 -6.29 13.92 3.64
N ILE A 62 -6.04 12.68 3.24
CA ILE A 62 -6.86 11.95 2.25
C ILE A 62 -8.30 11.80 2.77
N VAL A 63 -8.47 11.36 4.02
CA VAL A 63 -9.80 11.19 4.63
C VAL A 63 -10.52 12.54 4.73
N TRP A 64 -9.82 13.59 5.13
CA TRP A 64 -10.37 14.94 5.24
C TRP A 64 -10.79 15.50 3.88
N LEU A 65 -9.93 15.42 2.86
CA LEU A 65 -10.24 15.86 1.49
C LEU A 65 -11.46 15.14 0.93
N HIS A 66 -11.55 13.82 1.16
CA HIS A 66 -12.69 13.02 0.71
C HIS A 66 -13.99 13.40 1.42
N LYS A 67 -13.97 13.52 2.76
CA LYS A 67 -15.13 13.96 3.53
C LYS A 67 -15.57 15.37 3.14
N ARG A 68 -14.61 16.29 2.94
CA ARG A 68 -14.88 17.66 2.50
C ARG A 68 -15.51 17.68 1.11
N SER A 69 -14.95 16.93 0.17
CA SER A 69 -15.50 16.80 -1.19
C SER A 69 -16.94 16.26 -1.17
N LEU A 70 -17.22 15.20 -0.41
CA LEU A 70 -18.56 14.66 -0.24
C LEU A 70 -19.53 15.65 0.41
N ALA A 71 -19.10 16.38 1.43
CA ALA A 71 -19.91 17.40 2.09
C ALA A 71 -20.28 18.54 1.12
N HIS A 72 -19.30 19.09 0.41
CA HIS A 72 -19.52 20.18 -0.56
C HIS A 72 -20.42 19.72 -1.72
N ALA A 73 -20.27 18.46 -2.16
CA ALA A 73 -21.08 17.93 -3.23
C ALA A 73 -22.53 17.62 -2.79
N ARG A 74 -22.74 17.23 -1.53
CA ARG A 74 -24.08 17.05 -0.95
C ARG A 74 -24.80 18.38 -0.78
N GLU A 75 -24.14 19.39 -0.21
CA GLU A 75 -24.71 20.74 0.01
C GLU A 75 -25.20 21.38 -1.30
N ARG A 76 -24.46 21.22 -2.40
CA ARG A 76 -24.85 21.75 -3.71
C ARG A 76 -26.06 21.05 -4.34
N ASN A 77 -26.36 19.82 -3.94
CA ASN A 77 -27.38 18.97 -4.57
C ASN A 77 -28.54 18.60 -3.62
N VAL A 78 -28.61 19.18 -2.42
CA VAL A 78 -29.59 18.82 -1.38
C VAL A 78 -31.02 18.87 -1.90
N HIS A 79 -31.37 19.90 -2.68
CA HIS A 79 -32.74 20.08 -3.18
C HIS A 79 -33.17 18.95 -4.12
N VAL A 80 -32.31 18.57 -5.06
CA VAL A 80 -32.54 17.46 -6.02
C VAL A 80 -32.64 16.13 -5.28
N ILE A 81 -31.74 15.89 -4.33
CA ILE A 81 -31.72 14.66 -3.53
C ILE A 81 -32.98 14.56 -2.65
N ALA A 82 -33.44 15.68 -2.08
CA ALA A 82 -34.65 15.73 -1.26
C ALA A 82 -35.91 15.45 -2.11
N GLN A 83 -36.00 16.03 -3.32
CA GLN A 83 -37.11 15.76 -4.24
C GLN A 83 -37.11 14.31 -4.74
N LEU A 84 -35.95 13.76 -5.13
CA LEU A 84 -35.81 12.34 -5.46
C LEU A 84 -36.19 11.45 -4.27
N GLY A 85 -35.77 11.82 -3.06
CA GLY A 85 -36.12 11.13 -1.83
C GLY A 85 -37.62 11.09 -1.58
N ALA A 86 -38.31 12.23 -1.72
CA ALA A 86 -39.75 12.33 -1.55
C ALA A 86 -40.52 11.54 -2.62
N ALA A 87 -40.11 11.63 -3.90
CA ALA A 87 -40.80 10.95 -5.01
C ALA A 87 -40.61 9.43 -5.04
N THR A 88 -39.64 8.91 -4.28
CA THR A 88 -39.32 7.48 -4.23
C THR A 88 -39.48 6.91 -2.82
N ALA A 89 -40.08 7.67 -1.89
CA ALA A 89 -40.22 7.30 -0.49
C ALA A 89 -41.03 5.99 -0.33
N ASP A 90 -42.00 5.77 -1.22
CA ASP A 90 -42.89 4.61 -1.18
C ASP A 90 -42.28 3.37 -1.87
N LEU A 91 -41.10 3.48 -2.48
CA LEU A 91 -40.42 2.35 -3.15
C LEU A 91 -39.48 1.62 -2.18
N PRO A 92 -39.51 0.27 -2.14
CA PRO A 92 -38.49 -0.51 -1.46
C PRO A 92 -37.08 -0.16 -1.96
N VAL A 93 -36.11 -0.08 -1.03
CA VAL A 93 -34.71 0.34 -1.32
C VAL A 93 -34.04 -0.55 -2.39
N THR A 94 -34.41 -1.83 -2.44
CA THR A 94 -33.91 -2.80 -3.43
C THR A 94 -34.45 -2.54 -4.85
N LEU A 95 -35.69 -2.07 -4.99
CA LEU A 95 -36.27 -1.66 -6.26
C LEU A 95 -35.71 -0.32 -6.71
N ARG A 96 -35.56 0.63 -5.78
CA ARG A 96 -34.97 1.96 -6.03
C ARG A 96 -33.55 1.90 -6.62
N THR A 97 -32.78 0.89 -6.24
CA THR A 97 -31.41 0.69 -6.74
C THR A 97 -31.34 -0.11 -8.05
N ARG A 98 -32.38 -0.87 -8.40
CA ARG A 98 -32.40 -1.74 -9.59
C ARG A 98 -33.25 -1.20 -10.75
N MET A 99 -34.18 -0.29 -10.49
CA MET A 99 -34.95 0.34 -11.56
C MET A 99 -34.05 1.19 -12.47
N PRO A 100 -34.26 1.13 -13.80
CA PRO A 100 -33.58 2.03 -14.73
C PRO A 100 -33.95 3.48 -14.40
N LEU A 101 -32.96 4.36 -14.37
CA LEU A 101 -33.14 5.78 -14.14
C LEU A 101 -32.71 6.57 -15.39
N ALA A 102 -33.69 7.23 -16.00
CA ALA A 102 -33.54 8.04 -17.20
C ALA A 102 -33.60 9.54 -16.86
N LEU A 103 -32.59 10.29 -17.26
CA LEU A 103 -32.64 11.75 -17.25
C LEU A 103 -33.34 12.22 -18.53
N VAL A 104 -34.43 12.99 -18.43
CA VAL A 104 -35.19 13.46 -19.59
C VAL A 104 -34.93 14.95 -19.80
N ALA A 105 -34.45 15.32 -20.98
CA ALA A 105 -34.18 16.70 -21.38
C ALA A 105 -34.75 17.00 -22.77
N GLY A 106 -34.87 18.28 -23.10
CA GLY A 106 -35.35 18.75 -24.40
C GLY A 106 -36.75 19.34 -24.33
N ASP A 107 -37.56 19.02 -25.33
CA ASP A 107 -38.81 19.70 -25.60
C ASP A 107 -40.00 19.09 -24.85
N GLY A 108 -41.05 19.88 -24.61
CA GLY A 108 -42.33 19.37 -24.10
C GLY A 108 -42.27 18.74 -22.70
N LEU A 109 -41.26 19.04 -21.88
CA LEU A 109 -41.11 18.45 -20.54
C LEU A 109 -42.35 18.66 -19.63
N PRO A 110 -43.01 19.84 -19.59
CA PRO A 110 -44.26 19.99 -18.86
C PRO A 110 -45.34 19.01 -19.32
N ALA A 111 -45.47 18.82 -20.64
CA ALA A 111 -46.46 17.91 -21.22
C ALA A 111 -46.22 16.44 -20.84
N LEU A 112 -44.96 16.05 -20.56
CA LEU A 112 -44.59 14.69 -20.16
C LEU A 112 -44.75 14.44 -18.65
N PHE A 113 -44.46 15.44 -17.82
CA PHE A 113 -44.32 15.26 -16.37
C PHE A 113 -45.47 15.84 -15.54
N ASP A 114 -46.10 16.93 -15.99
CA ASP A 114 -47.11 17.66 -15.22
C ASP A 114 -48.49 16.98 -15.39
N ARG A 115 -48.61 15.80 -14.77
CA ARG A 115 -49.84 14.99 -14.79
C ARG A 115 -50.94 15.51 -13.85
N ASP A 116 -50.58 16.41 -12.94
CA ASP A 116 -51.50 17.07 -12.00
C ASP A 116 -51.27 18.59 -12.12
N PRO A 117 -52.29 19.38 -12.54
CA PRO A 117 -52.14 20.82 -12.74
C PRO A 117 -51.80 21.58 -11.45
N ALA A 118 -52.00 20.99 -10.27
CA ALA A 118 -51.69 21.63 -8.99
C ALA A 118 -50.22 21.47 -8.53
N ARG A 119 -49.45 20.55 -9.12
CA ARG A 119 -48.07 20.25 -8.68
C ARG A 119 -47.15 19.87 -9.84
N ALA A 120 -46.18 20.74 -10.13
CA ALA A 120 -45.07 20.39 -11.02
C ALA A 120 -44.28 19.20 -10.47
N ARG A 121 -44.14 18.14 -11.27
CA ARG A 121 -43.40 16.93 -10.87
C ARG A 121 -42.04 16.91 -11.55
N PHE A 122 -40.98 16.95 -10.75
CA PHE A 122 -39.60 16.79 -11.22
C PHE A 122 -39.21 15.33 -11.45
N VAL A 123 -39.92 14.40 -10.79
CA VAL A 123 -39.66 12.96 -10.86
C VAL A 123 -40.97 12.24 -11.15
N HIS A 124 -40.94 11.32 -12.10
CA HIS A 124 -42.03 10.40 -12.36
C HIS A 124 -41.55 8.96 -12.18
N VAL A 125 -42.24 8.21 -11.33
CA VAL A 125 -42.03 6.77 -11.16
C VAL A 125 -43.23 6.08 -11.79
N GLY A 126 -42.98 5.31 -12.83
CA GLY A 126 -44.01 4.63 -13.61
C GLY A 126 -43.36 3.84 -14.73
N ASP A 127 -44.10 2.88 -15.30
CA ASP A 127 -43.69 2.25 -16.56
C ASP A 127 -42.32 1.53 -16.46
N GLY A 128 -42.05 0.95 -15.28
CA GLY A 128 -40.82 0.19 -15.01
C GLY A 128 -39.54 1.01 -14.84
N ALA A 129 -39.59 2.35 -14.87
CA ALA A 129 -38.42 3.23 -14.78
C ALA A 129 -38.64 4.45 -13.85
N VAL A 130 -37.52 5.08 -13.46
CA VAL A 130 -37.51 6.37 -12.76
C VAL A 130 -37.12 7.44 -13.77
N TRP A 131 -38.04 8.34 -14.08
CA TRP A 131 -37.85 9.44 -15.01
C TRP A 131 -37.57 10.72 -14.24
N LEU A 132 -36.44 11.36 -14.51
CA LEU A 132 -36.04 12.60 -13.85
C LEU A 132 -35.99 13.73 -14.88
N ARG A 133 -36.81 14.75 -14.68
CA ARG A 133 -36.91 15.92 -15.55
C ARG A 133 -35.69 16.83 -15.39
N ALA A 134 -35.07 17.21 -16.50
CA ALA A 134 -33.98 18.17 -16.57
C ALA A 134 -34.43 19.38 -17.40
N ASP A 135 -35.00 20.40 -16.73
CA ASP A 135 -35.60 21.58 -17.37
C ASP A 135 -34.61 22.38 -18.22
N ARG A 136 -33.37 22.48 -17.76
CA ARG A 136 -32.30 23.13 -18.51
C ARG A 136 -31.25 22.08 -18.88
N PRO A 137 -30.78 22.06 -20.14
CA PRO A 137 -29.69 21.17 -20.53
C PRO A 137 -28.47 21.29 -19.61
N GLN A 138 -28.17 22.51 -19.15
CA GLN A 138 -27.04 22.82 -18.27
C GLN A 138 -27.11 22.14 -16.89
N ASP A 139 -28.29 21.69 -16.47
CA ASP A 139 -28.47 20.99 -15.20
C ASP A 139 -28.15 19.49 -15.31
N LEU A 140 -28.08 18.92 -16.53
CA LEU A 140 -27.79 17.49 -16.74
C LEU A 140 -26.53 17.00 -16.02
N PRO A 141 -25.35 17.67 -16.10
CA PRO A 141 -24.17 17.24 -15.36
C PRO A 141 -24.38 17.21 -13.85
N ARG A 142 -25.07 18.22 -13.31
CA ARG A 142 -25.34 18.34 -11.87
C ARG A 142 -26.31 17.25 -11.41
N LEU A 143 -27.39 17.05 -12.14
CA LEU A 143 -28.38 16.00 -11.88
C LEU A 143 -27.75 14.60 -11.97
N ALA A 144 -26.91 14.36 -12.97
CA ALA A 144 -26.22 13.09 -13.13
C ALA A 144 -25.32 12.74 -11.93
N VAL A 145 -24.58 13.74 -11.41
CA VAL A 145 -23.77 13.58 -10.19
C VAL A 145 -24.64 13.38 -8.95
N ALA A 146 -25.73 14.14 -8.81
CA ALA A 146 -26.67 14.00 -7.71
C ALA A 146 -27.31 12.60 -7.67
N VAL A 147 -27.74 12.08 -8.82
CA VAL A 147 -28.24 10.71 -8.97
C VAL A 147 -27.18 9.69 -8.57
N ARG A 148 -25.92 9.88 -8.99
CA ARG A 148 -24.82 9.00 -8.60
C ARG A 148 -24.62 8.93 -7.10
N GLN A 149 -24.69 10.07 -6.42
CA GLN A 149 -24.58 10.13 -4.96
C GLN A 149 -25.77 9.46 -4.27
N TRP A 150 -26.98 9.72 -4.77
CA TRP A 150 -28.21 9.18 -4.23
C TRP A 150 -28.33 7.66 -4.40
N ARG A 151 -27.84 7.09 -5.52
CA ARG A 151 -27.78 5.63 -5.75
C ARG A 151 -26.53 4.97 -5.16
N GLY A 152 -25.76 5.60 -4.28
CA GLY A 152 -24.58 4.94 -3.68
C GLY A 152 -23.44 4.65 -4.66
N GLY A 153 -23.27 5.48 -5.68
CA GLY A 153 -22.17 5.41 -6.65
C GLY A 153 -22.58 5.00 -8.07
N HIS A 154 -23.85 4.61 -8.29
CA HIS A 154 -24.37 4.26 -9.62
C HIS A 154 -24.78 5.49 -10.42
N ALA A 155 -24.16 5.71 -11.58
CA ALA A 155 -24.58 6.73 -12.53
C ALA A 155 -26.05 6.53 -12.98
N PRO A 156 -26.72 7.58 -13.50
CA PRO A 156 -27.95 7.39 -14.27
C PRO A 156 -27.71 6.41 -15.42
N ASP A 157 -28.74 5.65 -15.77
CA ASP A 157 -28.59 4.57 -16.75
C ASP A 157 -28.59 5.10 -18.19
N CYS A 158 -29.34 6.17 -18.44
CA CYS A 158 -29.39 6.82 -19.74
C CYS A 158 -29.85 8.28 -19.65
N VAL A 159 -29.74 8.97 -20.78
CA VAL A 159 -30.36 10.28 -21.03
C VAL A 159 -31.33 10.11 -22.20
N VAL A 160 -32.56 10.57 -22.01
CA VAL A 160 -33.63 10.56 -23.03
C VAL A 160 -33.84 12.00 -23.48
N LEU A 161 -33.68 12.23 -24.77
CA LEU A 161 -33.92 13.50 -25.43
C LEU A 161 -35.33 13.51 -26.01
N SER A 162 -36.19 14.37 -25.50
CA SER A 162 -37.48 14.68 -26.09
C SER A 162 -37.28 15.75 -27.17
N VAL A 163 -37.75 15.50 -28.40
CA VAL A 163 -37.71 16.44 -29.52
C VAL A 163 -39.12 16.65 -30.04
N ALA A 164 -39.56 17.91 -30.08
CA ALA A 164 -40.86 18.28 -30.64
C ALA A 164 -40.66 19.37 -31.70
N PRO A 165 -40.52 18.99 -33.00
CA PRO A 165 -40.18 19.93 -34.06
C PRO A 165 -41.14 21.12 -34.15
N GLY A 166 -42.44 20.88 -33.94
CA GLY A 166 -43.47 21.91 -33.93
C GLY A 166 -43.31 23.01 -32.86
N LEU A 167 -42.48 22.81 -31.84
CA LEU A 167 -42.18 23.85 -30.85
C LEU A 167 -41.09 24.83 -31.31
N HIS A 168 -40.32 24.51 -32.35
CA HIS A 168 -39.25 25.35 -32.87
C HIS A 168 -39.72 26.20 -34.04
N ALA A 169 -38.98 27.27 -34.32
CA ALA A 169 -39.28 28.16 -35.45
C ALA A 169 -38.68 27.64 -36.77
N ASN A 170 -37.47 27.07 -36.71
CA ASN A 170 -36.74 26.56 -37.87
C ASN A 170 -35.70 25.50 -37.46
N ASP A 171 -35.10 24.82 -38.45
CA ASP A 171 -34.09 23.78 -38.23
C ASP A 171 -32.85 24.31 -37.49
N ASP A 172 -32.46 25.58 -37.71
CA ASP A 172 -31.28 26.18 -37.07
C ASP A 172 -31.45 26.33 -35.56
N THR A 173 -32.61 26.82 -35.13
CA THR A 173 -32.96 26.98 -33.70
C THR A 173 -32.97 25.63 -32.98
N LEU A 174 -33.57 24.62 -33.60
CA LEU A 174 -33.54 23.25 -33.09
C LEU A 174 -32.10 22.71 -33.04
N SER A 175 -31.34 22.84 -34.12
CA SER A 175 -29.95 22.36 -34.21
C SER A 175 -29.05 23.04 -33.17
N GLN A 176 -29.28 24.30 -32.84
CA GLN A 176 -28.58 24.99 -31.76
C GLN A 176 -28.94 24.40 -30.38
N SER A 177 -30.23 24.16 -30.12
CA SER A 177 -30.69 23.52 -28.87
C SER A 177 -30.09 22.12 -28.70
N LEU A 178 -30.09 21.31 -29.77
CA LEU A 178 -29.49 19.98 -29.79
C LEU A 178 -27.98 20.00 -29.47
N ARG A 179 -27.25 20.99 -30.01
CA ARG A 179 -25.83 21.18 -29.70
C ARG A 179 -25.57 21.50 -28.23
N VAL A 180 -26.43 22.32 -27.62
CA VAL A 180 -26.34 22.64 -26.18
C VAL A 180 -26.58 21.38 -25.33
N ILE A 181 -27.57 20.57 -25.68
CA ILE A 181 -27.85 19.31 -24.98
C ILE A 181 -26.69 18.32 -25.14
N ARG A 182 -26.19 18.15 -26.36
CA ARG A 182 -25.03 17.30 -26.65
C ARG A 182 -23.82 17.69 -25.79
N GLN A 183 -23.51 18.98 -25.70
CA GLN A 183 -22.44 19.49 -24.85
C GLN A 183 -22.69 19.15 -23.37
N ALA A 184 -23.90 19.36 -22.86
CA ALA A 184 -24.24 19.05 -21.48
C ALA A 184 -24.13 17.54 -21.17
N VAL A 185 -24.50 16.66 -22.09
CA VAL A 185 -24.33 15.21 -21.92
C VAL A 185 -22.85 14.80 -21.95
N ALA A 186 -22.04 15.43 -22.80
CA ALA A 186 -20.60 15.22 -22.83
C ALA A 186 -19.95 15.64 -21.49
N ASP A 187 -20.36 16.77 -20.93
CA ASP A 187 -19.89 17.25 -19.63
C ASP A 187 -20.35 16.33 -18.48
N ALA A 188 -21.61 15.87 -18.51
CA ALA A 188 -22.10 14.88 -17.55
C ALA A 188 -21.29 13.57 -17.61
N SER A 189 -21.02 13.07 -18.81
CA SER A 189 -20.21 11.86 -19.02
C SER A 189 -18.78 12.03 -18.49
N ARG A 190 -18.17 13.20 -18.71
CA ARG A 190 -16.84 13.54 -18.20
C ARG A 190 -16.80 13.56 -16.67
N MET A 191 -17.80 14.18 -16.03
CA MET A 191 -17.91 14.24 -14.56
C MET A 191 -18.14 12.86 -13.94
N LEU A 192 -18.88 11.97 -14.62
CA LEU A 192 -19.15 10.62 -14.15
C LEU A 192 -17.97 9.66 -14.39
N GLY A 193 -17.12 9.94 -15.39
CA GLY A 193 -16.08 9.03 -15.86
C GLY A 193 -16.61 7.87 -16.71
N THR A 194 -17.86 7.98 -17.20
CA THR A 194 -18.53 6.96 -18.03
C THR A 194 -19.40 7.65 -19.07
N SER A 195 -19.45 7.14 -20.30
CA SER A 195 -20.39 7.64 -21.31
C SER A 195 -21.84 7.45 -20.84
N LEU A 196 -22.76 8.32 -21.24
CA LEU A 196 -24.20 8.14 -20.99
C LEU A 196 -24.92 7.70 -22.29
N PRO A 197 -25.59 6.54 -22.30
CA PRO A 197 -26.42 6.11 -23.43
C PRO A 197 -27.51 7.14 -23.74
N GLY A 198 -27.65 7.52 -25.01
CA GLY A 198 -28.67 8.43 -25.49
C GLY A 198 -29.85 7.72 -26.13
N TYR A 199 -31.06 8.19 -25.84
CA TYR A 199 -32.28 7.79 -26.54
C TYR A 199 -33.00 9.04 -27.04
N VAL A 200 -33.60 8.98 -28.22
CA VAL A 200 -34.33 10.12 -28.80
C VAL A 200 -35.80 9.77 -28.94
N ALA A 201 -36.68 10.57 -28.33
CA ALA A 201 -38.12 10.44 -28.45
C ALA A 201 -38.67 11.65 -29.22
N ILE A 202 -39.25 11.41 -30.39
CA ILE A 202 -39.76 12.44 -31.29
C ILE A 202 -41.28 12.51 -31.16
N TYR A 203 -41.74 13.68 -30.71
CA TYR A 203 -43.15 14.01 -30.49
C TYR A 203 -43.63 14.93 -31.61
N GLN A 204 -44.43 14.38 -32.52
CA GLN A 204 -45.07 15.14 -33.57
C GLN A 204 -46.49 14.60 -33.77
N ARG A 205 -47.45 15.51 -33.96
CA ARG A 205 -48.78 15.13 -34.40
C ARG A 205 -48.74 14.80 -35.91
N LEU A 206 -49.08 13.56 -36.26
CA LEU A 206 -48.97 13.02 -37.62
C LEU A 206 -50.33 12.73 -38.26
N SER A 207 -51.34 12.37 -37.48
CA SER A 207 -52.67 12.04 -37.99
C SER A 207 -53.80 12.67 -37.17
N ASP A 208 -54.94 12.93 -37.81
CA ASP A 208 -56.14 13.39 -37.12
C ASP A 208 -56.97 12.19 -36.64
N ALA A 209 -56.60 11.64 -35.49
CA ALA A 209 -57.35 10.55 -34.88
C ALA A 209 -58.80 10.93 -34.48
N ASN A 210 -59.14 12.22 -34.44
CA ASN A 210 -60.50 12.69 -34.10
C ASN A 210 -61.41 12.79 -35.35
N ALA A 211 -60.88 12.63 -36.57
CA ALA A 211 -61.64 12.83 -37.81
C ALA A 211 -62.43 11.59 -38.29
N THR A 212 -62.16 10.40 -37.74
CA THR A 212 -62.88 9.17 -38.09
C THR A 212 -63.49 8.53 -36.84
N ALA A 213 -64.73 8.02 -37.00
CA ALA A 213 -65.68 7.58 -35.99
C ALA A 213 -65.14 6.78 -34.78
N ALA A 214 -65.94 6.76 -33.71
CA ALA A 214 -65.73 6.17 -32.39
C ALA A 214 -64.62 5.09 -32.27
N PRO A 215 -63.71 5.20 -31.29
CA PRO A 215 -62.62 4.24 -31.12
C PRO A 215 -63.21 2.84 -30.93
N THR A 216 -62.88 1.92 -31.83
CA THR A 216 -63.16 0.51 -31.59
C THR A 216 -62.37 0.06 -30.36
N ALA A 217 -62.97 -0.77 -29.51
CA ALA A 217 -62.39 -1.25 -28.26
C ALA A 217 -61.10 -2.05 -28.54
N GLY A 218 -59.96 -1.35 -28.63
CA GLY A 218 -58.66 -1.88 -29.03
C GLY A 218 -57.72 -0.85 -29.67
N GLU A 219 -58.24 0.23 -30.26
CA GLU A 219 -57.43 1.26 -30.96
C GLU A 219 -56.82 2.35 -30.07
N SER A 220 -57.14 2.36 -28.76
CA SER A 220 -56.77 3.44 -27.84
C SER A 220 -55.40 3.28 -27.16
N ALA A 221 -54.55 2.37 -27.62
CA ALA A 221 -53.19 2.19 -27.10
C ALA A 221 -52.19 3.09 -27.85
N VAL A 222 -51.45 3.92 -27.11
CA VAL A 222 -50.35 4.73 -27.67
C VAL A 222 -49.35 3.82 -28.38
N ARG A 223 -49.09 4.08 -29.66
CA ARG A 223 -48.10 3.34 -30.46
C ARG A 223 -46.81 4.13 -30.64
N TRP A 224 -45.71 3.52 -30.25
CA TRP A 224 -44.36 3.98 -30.52
C TRP A 224 -43.79 3.21 -31.72
N TYR A 225 -43.35 3.93 -32.75
CA TYR A 225 -42.60 3.37 -33.86
C TYR A 225 -41.13 3.64 -33.60
N GLY A 226 -40.25 2.65 -33.69
CA GLY A 226 -38.84 2.86 -33.38
C GLY A 226 -38.14 1.60 -32.95
N MET A 227 -36.90 1.78 -32.50
CA MET A 227 -36.10 0.68 -32.01
C MET A 227 -35.22 1.10 -30.84
N SER A 228 -34.85 0.11 -30.04
CA SER A 228 -33.88 0.21 -28.97
C SER A 228 -32.88 -0.94 -29.08
N ALA A 229 -31.62 -0.69 -28.77
CA ALA A 229 -30.51 -1.62 -28.92
C ALA A 229 -29.66 -1.69 -27.65
N ARG A 230 -29.00 -2.82 -27.46
CA ARG A 230 -28.04 -3.04 -26.35
C ARG A 230 -26.67 -2.43 -26.59
N SER A 231 -26.37 -2.05 -27.84
CA SER A 231 -25.12 -1.43 -28.27
C SER A 231 -25.40 -0.10 -28.94
N ALA A 232 -24.39 0.78 -28.98
CA ALA A 232 -24.52 2.05 -29.67
C ALA A 232 -24.80 1.83 -31.16
N ILE A 233 -25.81 2.52 -31.67
CA ILE A 233 -26.22 2.51 -33.07
C ILE A 233 -25.18 3.32 -33.86
N VAL A 234 -24.56 2.65 -34.85
CA VAL A 234 -23.55 3.26 -35.72
C VAL A 234 -24.19 3.72 -37.03
N ASP A 235 -25.12 2.93 -37.56
CA ASP A 235 -25.84 3.22 -38.79
C ASP A 235 -27.27 3.66 -38.48
N MET A 236 -27.60 4.90 -38.85
CA MET A 236 -28.94 5.48 -38.63
C MET A 236 -29.99 4.97 -39.64
N GLN A 237 -29.61 4.13 -40.61
CA GLN A 237 -30.55 3.41 -41.46
C GLN A 237 -31.32 2.33 -40.71
N CYS A 238 -30.83 1.86 -39.56
CA CYS A 238 -31.55 0.88 -38.74
C CYS A 238 -32.96 1.36 -38.32
N PHE A 239 -33.18 2.68 -38.30
CA PHE A 239 -34.48 3.28 -38.00
C PHE A 239 -35.51 3.15 -39.14
N ASP A 240 -35.13 2.67 -40.33
CA ASP A 240 -36.09 2.35 -41.39
C ASP A 240 -37.06 1.24 -40.95
N THR A 241 -36.68 0.44 -39.94
CA THR A 241 -37.59 -0.51 -39.26
C THR A 241 -38.82 0.18 -38.63
N ALA A 242 -38.72 1.46 -38.26
CA ALA A 242 -39.86 2.23 -37.77
C ALA A 242 -40.85 2.55 -38.91
N ILE A 243 -40.33 2.73 -40.13
CA ILE A 243 -41.11 2.95 -41.35
C ILE A 243 -41.83 1.65 -41.69
N ASP A 244 -41.10 0.53 -41.75
CA ASP A 244 -41.66 -0.80 -42.04
C ASP A 244 -42.79 -1.15 -41.05
N ALA A 245 -42.59 -0.86 -39.76
CA ALA A 245 -43.60 -1.10 -38.73
C ALA A 245 -44.85 -0.22 -38.91
N ALA A 246 -44.68 1.05 -39.27
CA ALA A 246 -45.79 1.96 -39.50
C ALA A 246 -46.57 1.62 -40.78
N GLU A 247 -45.87 1.23 -41.85
CA GLU A 247 -46.47 0.74 -43.09
C GLU A 247 -47.21 -0.58 -42.87
N SER A 248 -46.62 -1.50 -42.10
CA SER A 248 -47.28 -2.74 -41.70
C SER A 248 -48.56 -2.45 -40.94
N ASP A 249 -48.53 -1.54 -39.95
CA ASP A 249 -49.73 -1.12 -39.22
C ASP A 249 -50.81 -0.55 -40.14
N ALA A 250 -50.43 0.27 -41.13
CA ALA A 250 -51.37 0.84 -42.10
C ALA A 250 -52.00 -0.23 -43.00
N LEU A 251 -51.23 -1.24 -43.42
CA LEU A 251 -51.73 -2.37 -44.21
C LEU A 251 -52.72 -3.23 -43.42
N HIS A 252 -52.49 -3.41 -42.11
CA HIS A 252 -53.39 -4.17 -41.23
C HIS A 252 -54.66 -3.38 -40.84
N ALA A 253 -54.67 -2.06 -41.00
CA ALA A 253 -55.78 -1.18 -40.61
C ALA A 253 -56.87 -1.04 -41.69
N ASP A 254 -57.01 -2.02 -42.58
CA ASP A 254 -58.09 -2.18 -43.58
C ASP A 254 -58.47 -0.87 -44.34
N GLY A 255 -57.45 -0.20 -44.90
CA GLY A 255 -57.67 1.02 -45.70
C GLY A 255 -57.91 2.30 -44.90
N SER A 256 -57.65 2.31 -43.58
CA SER A 256 -57.78 3.50 -42.74
C SER A 256 -56.90 4.66 -43.22
N PRO A 257 -57.50 5.81 -43.59
CA PRO A 257 -56.73 6.97 -44.03
C PRO A 257 -55.88 7.56 -42.89
N VAL A 258 -56.31 7.40 -41.64
CA VAL A 258 -55.56 7.85 -40.45
C VAL A 258 -54.30 7.02 -40.25
N ALA A 259 -54.38 5.70 -40.41
CA ALA A 259 -53.22 4.81 -40.32
C ALA A 259 -52.23 5.06 -41.47
N ALA A 260 -52.72 5.24 -42.70
CA ALA A 260 -51.91 5.59 -43.86
C ALA A 260 -51.20 6.95 -43.70
N ALA A 261 -51.93 7.98 -43.21
CA ALA A 261 -51.35 9.29 -42.92
C ALA A 261 -50.27 9.21 -41.83
N ARG A 262 -50.51 8.42 -40.79
CA ARG A 262 -49.51 8.17 -39.74
C ARG A 262 -48.26 7.50 -40.29
N ALA A 263 -48.40 6.46 -41.12
CA ALA A 263 -47.27 5.76 -41.75
C ALA A 263 -46.44 6.70 -42.63
N ALA A 264 -47.09 7.47 -43.50
CA ALA A 264 -46.41 8.47 -44.33
C ALA A 264 -45.71 9.55 -43.48
N GLY A 265 -46.35 9.96 -42.37
CA GLY A 265 -45.79 10.88 -41.39
C GLY A 265 -44.53 10.34 -40.72
N VAL A 266 -44.56 9.09 -40.24
CA VAL A 266 -43.40 8.40 -39.64
C VAL A 266 -42.27 8.27 -40.66
N ALA A 267 -42.55 7.87 -41.90
CA ALA A 267 -41.56 7.77 -42.98
C ALA A 267 -40.84 9.11 -43.23
N SER A 268 -41.63 10.17 -43.43
CA SER A 268 -41.11 11.51 -43.68
C SER A 268 -40.32 12.06 -42.48
N MET A 269 -40.85 11.88 -41.26
CA MET A 269 -40.20 12.33 -40.04
C MET A 269 -38.89 11.59 -39.75
N THR A 270 -38.83 10.29 -40.03
CA THR A 270 -37.60 9.49 -39.89
C THR A 270 -36.50 10.02 -40.80
N GLY A 271 -36.85 10.32 -42.06
CA GLY A 271 -35.93 10.95 -43.00
C GLY A 271 -35.45 12.33 -42.56
N TRP A 272 -36.33 13.20 -42.05
CA TRP A 272 -35.97 14.52 -41.52
C TRP A 272 -35.10 14.41 -40.26
N ALA A 273 -35.49 13.56 -39.30
CA ALA A 273 -34.78 13.36 -38.04
C ALA A 273 -33.34 12.87 -38.26
N ARG A 274 -33.11 12.02 -39.27
CA ARG A 274 -31.77 11.60 -39.68
C ARG A 274 -30.86 12.79 -39.97
N ARG A 275 -31.32 13.72 -40.83
CA ARG A 275 -30.54 14.88 -41.27
C ARG A 275 -30.38 15.96 -40.20
N VAL A 276 -31.43 16.24 -39.43
CA VAL A 276 -31.44 17.39 -38.51
C VAL A 276 -31.06 16.97 -37.09
N VAL A 277 -31.63 15.88 -36.59
CA VAL A 277 -31.46 15.45 -35.21
C VAL A 277 -30.22 14.55 -35.06
N PHE A 278 -30.16 13.42 -35.75
CA PHE A 278 -29.10 12.42 -35.54
C PHE A 278 -27.73 12.89 -36.03
N ASP A 279 -27.66 13.53 -37.19
CA ASP A 279 -26.41 14.14 -37.68
C ASP A 279 -25.87 15.14 -36.65
N THR A 280 -26.71 16.03 -36.10
CA THR A 280 -26.27 17.01 -35.08
C THR A 280 -25.74 16.34 -33.81
N LEU A 281 -26.37 15.26 -33.35
CA LEU A 281 -25.99 14.56 -32.11
C LEU A 281 -24.74 13.70 -32.26
N THR A 282 -24.48 13.16 -33.46
CA THR A 282 -23.38 12.21 -33.71
C THR A 282 -22.23 12.76 -34.55
N ASP A 283 -22.36 13.97 -35.11
CA ASP A 283 -21.33 14.59 -35.97
C ASP A 283 -20.00 14.76 -35.23
N ARG A 284 -18.98 14.01 -35.67
CA ARG A 284 -17.63 14.02 -35.08
C ARG A 284 -16.85 15.32 -35.29
N ARG A 285 -17.32 16.21 -36.18
CA ARG A 285 -16.65 17.49 -36.49
C ARG A 285 -16.95 18.56 -35.45
N GLN A 286 -17.96 18.37 -34.61
CA GLN A 286 -18.30 19.32 -33.55
C GLN A 286 -17.37 19.18 -32.33
N PRO A 287 -17.18 20.25 -31.53
CA PRO A 287 -16.25 20.26 -30.40
C PRO A 287 -16.65 19.31 -29.26
N ALA A 288 -17.95 19.10 -29.04
CA ALA A 288 -18.44 18.12 -28.07
C ALA A 288 -18.22 16.70 -28.57
N SER A 289 -17.97 15.72 -27.68
CA SER A 289 -17.89 14.32 -28.11
C SER A 289 -19.21 13.87 -28.77
N PRO A 290 -19.17 13.02 -29.81
CA PRO A 290 -20.37 12.39 -30.37
C PRO A 290 -21.16 11.69 -29.28
N TRP A 291 -22.48 11.86 -29.26
CA TRP A 291 -23.32 11.21 -28.27
C TRP A 291 -23.68 9.79 -28.76
N PRO A 292 -23.26 8.72 -28.06
CA PRO A 292 -23.66 7.36 -28.44
C PRO A 292 -25.16 7.16 -28.24
N LEU A 293 -25.89 7.00 -29.35
CA LEU A 293 -27.33 6.72 -29.36
C LEU A 293 -27.57 5.21 -29.32
N PHE A 294 -28.58 4.79 -28.56
CA PHE A 294 -28.94 3.38 -28.36
C PHE A 294 -30.38 3.09 -28.83
N GLY A 295 -31.17 4.12 -29.11
CA GLY A 295 -32.49 3.95 -29.67
C GLY A 295 -33.14 5.29 -30.00
N ALA A 296 -34.13 5.23 -30.87
CA ALA A 296 -35.00 6.35 -31.18
C ALA A 296 -36.42 5.86 -31.45
N GLY A 297 -37.39 6.71 -31.13
CA GLY A 297 -38.80 6.42 -31.33
C GLY A 297 -39.59 7.65 -31.74
N TRP A 298 -40.65 7.39 -32.50
CA TRP A 298 -41.62 8.34 -33.01
C TRP A 298 -42.99 7.98 -32.45
N VAL A 299 -43.72 8.99 -32.00
CA VAL A 299 -45.08 8.83 -31.54
C VAL A 299 -45.95 9.88 -32.20
N ASP A 300 -47.18 9.49 -32.58
CA ASP A 300 -48.22 10.41 -33.05
C ASP A 300 -48.85 11.15 -31.87
N HIS A 301 -48.01 11.78 -31.06
CA HIS A 301 -48.38 12.68 -29.98
C HIS A 301 -47.43 13.88 -30.02
N GLY A 302 -47.96 15.09 -29.84
CA GLY A 302 -47.09 16.26 -29.87
C GLY A 302 -47.85 17.59 -29.87
N PRO A 303 -47.13 18.69 -30.14
CA PRO A 303 -47.75 20.01 -30.22
C PRO A 303 -48.66 20.11 -31.45
N ALA A 304 -49.47 21.16 -31.49
CA ALA A 304 -50.26 21.48 -32.69
C ALA A 304 -49.33 21.70 -33.89
N THR A 305 -49.73 21.19 -35.05
CA THR A 305 -48.98 21.41 -36.30
C THR A 305 -49.40 22.73 -36.93
N ALA A 306 -48.44 23.42 -37.54
CA ALA A 306 -48.68 24.67 -38.23
C ALA A 306 -47.80 24.78 -39.48
N PRO A 307 -48.27 25.43 -40.55
CA PRO A 307 -47.43 25.73 -41.71
C PRO A 307 -46.20 26.55 -41.29
N GLY A 308 -45.03 26.23 -41.85
CA GLY A 308 -43.80 26.98 -41.59
C GLY A 308 -42.93 26.42 -40.47
N LYS A 309 -43.39 25.39 -39.76
CA LYS A 309 -42.59 24.65 -38.78
C LYS A 309 -41.53 23.76 -39.46
N PRO A 310 -40.44 23.38 -38.75
CA PRO A 310 -39.28 22.68 -39.30
C PRO A 310 -39.61 21.49 -40.22
N TRP A 311 -40.37 20.52 -39.69
CA TRP A 311 -40.73 19.31 -40.43
C TRP A 311 -41.75 19.60 -41.54
N GLU A 312 -42.75 20.43 -41.27
CA GLU A 312 -43.81 20.78 -42.20
C GLU A 312 -43.28 21.53 -43.43
N ARG A 313 -42.23 22.36 -43.25
CA ARG A 313 -41.51 23.00 -44.35
C ARG A 313 -40.79 21.99 -45.23
N GLU A 314 -40.19 20.96 -44.64
CA GLU A 314 -39.50 19.91 -45.38
C GLU A 314 -40.49 19.01 -46.13
N VAL A 315 -41.64 18.70 -45.53
CA VAL A 315 -42.70 17.98 -46.25
C VAL A 315 -43.16 18.80 -47.46
N ARG A 316 -43.40 20.11 -47.27
CA ARG A 316 -43.79 21.00 -48.36
C ARG A 316 -42.71 21.18 -49.42
N SER A 317 -41.43 21.25 -49.03
CA SER A 317 -40.32 21.40 -49.97
C SER A 317 -40.17 20.17 -50.87
N ARG A 318 -40.42 18.97 -50.33
CA ARG A 318 -40.29 17.69 -51.06
C ARG A 318 -41.53 17.34 -51.89
N THR A 319 -42.72 17.56 -51.33
CA THR A 319 -43.98 17.08 -51.93
C THR A 319 -44.75 18.18 -52.65
N GLY A 320 -44.42 19.46 -52.43
CA GLY A 320 -45.23 20.60 -52.85
C GLY A 320 -46.49 20.81 -52.01
N ILE A 321 -46.85 19.87 -51.12
CA ILE A 321 -48.08 19.87 -50.33
C ILE A 321 -47.79 20.41 -48.93
N ALA A 322 -48.58 21.40 -48.49
CA ALA A 322 -48.54 21.85 -47.10
C ALA A 322 -49.32 20.86 -46.21
N PRO A 323 -48.72 20.30 -45.15
CA PRO A 323 -49.45 19.46 -44.21
C PRO A 323 -50.62 20.20 -43.58
N ALA A 324 -51.72 19.48 -43.31
CA ALA A 324 -52.86 20.03 -42.61
C ALA A 324 -52.48 20.45 -41.18
N ALA A 325 -53.06 21.56 -40.72
CA ALA A 325 -52.94 22.00 -39.33
C ALA A 325 -53.79 21.08 -38.44
N LEU A 326 -53.16 20.45 -37.46
CA LEU A 326 -53.75 19.53 -36.52
C LEU A 326 -53.67 20.12 -35.10
N PRO A 327 -54.71 19.96 -34.28
CA PRO A 327 -54.64 20.36 -32.87
C PRO A 327 -53.59 19.51 -32.13
N GLY A 328 -53.03 20.09 -31.07
CA GLY A 328 -52.09 19.38 -30.20
C GLY A 328 -52.73 18.20 -29.50
N SER A 329 -51.92 17.19 -29.19
CA SER A 329 -52.38 16.00 -28.46
C SER A 329 -52.82 16.32 -27.03
N PRO A 330 -53.78 15.56 -26.48
CA PRO A 330 -54.16 15.71 -25.07
C PRO A 330 -52.97 15.45 -24.15
N LEU A 331 -52.97 16.13 -23.00
CA LEU A 331 -51.97 15.97 -21.95
C LEU A 331 -52.42 14.88 -20.96
N PRO A 332 -51.48 14.17 -20.31
CA PRO A 332 -50.04 14.22 -20.53
C PRO A 332 -49.62 13.45 -21.79
N TRP A 333 -48.51 13.86 -22.40
CA TRP A 333 -47.87 13.07 -23.45
C TRP A 333 -47.33 11.75 -22.89
N PRO A 334 -47.38 10.66 -23.66
CA PRO A 334 -46.89 9.35 -23.23
C PRO A 334 -45.38 9.36 -23.04
N LEU A 335 -44.88 8.66 -22.01
CA LEU A 335 -43.43 8.49 -21.82
C LEU A 335 -42.88 7.46 -22.81
N PRO A 336 -41.62 7.60 -23.26
CA PRO A 336 -41.02 6.72 -24.26
C PRO A 336 -40.48 5.44 -23.63
N GLN A 337 -41.31 4.74 -22.85
CA GLN A 337 -40.94 3.50 -22.16
C GLN A 337 -40.34 2.44 -23.11
N PRO A 338 -40.89 2.20 -24.32
CA PRO A 338 -40.35 1.16 -25.21
C PRO A 338 -38.89 1.36 -25.60
N LEU A 339 -38.38 2.61 -25.53
CA LEU A 339 -36.97 2.88 -25.80
C LEU A 339 -36.04 2.34 -24.71
N LEU A 340 -36.54 2.09 -23.50
CA LEU A 340 -35.74 1.58 -22.38
C LEU A 340 -35.71 0.05 -22.31
N ASP A 341 -36.57 -0.66 -23.05
CA ASP A 341 -36.72 -2.12 -22.95
C ASP A 341 -35.46 -2.89 -23.34
N ALA A 342 -34.74 -2.42 -24.36
CA ALA A 342 -33.47 -3.01 -24.81
C ALA A 342 -32.24 -2.32 -24.21
N MET A 343 -32.40 -1.48 -23.19
CA MET A 343 -31.30 -0.71 -22.60
C MET A 343 -30.18 -1.64 -22.11
N PRO A 344 -28.90 -1.30 -22.36
CA PRO A 344 -27.78 -2.07 -21.84
C PRO A 344 -27.84 -2.10 -20.32
N ARG A 345 -28.04 -3.29 -19.76
CA ARG A 345 -27.90 -3.51 -18.32
C ARG A 345 -26.43 -3.36 -17.96
N ARG A 346 -26.06 -2.21 -17.41
CA ARG A 346 -24.70 -1.97 -16.94
C ARG A 346 -24.39 -2.93 -15.81
N SER A 347 -23.37 -3.77 -16.01
CA SER A 347 -22.86 -4.64 -14.96
C SER A 347 -22.24 -3.75 -13.88
N TRP A 348 -22.98 -3.54 -12.80
CA TRP A 348 -22.46 -2.83 -11.65
C TRP A 348 -21.52 -3.74 -10.87
N ARG A 349 -20.29 -3.28 -10.66
CA ARG A 349 -19.38 -3.90 -9.69
C ARG A 349 -19.59 -3.23 -8.33
N PRO A 350 -19.96 -3.97 -7.28
CA PRO A 350 -20.14 -3.37 -5.96
C PRO A 350 -18.86 -2.66 -5.51
N PRO A 351 -18.93 -1.41 -5.00
CA PRO A 351 -17.79 -0.68 -4.47
C PRO A 351 -17.01 -1.47 -3.41
N ARG A 352 -17.71 -2.35 -2.68
CA ARG A 352 -17.10 -3.26 -1.69
C ARG A 352 -16.20 -4.32 -2.32
N LEU A 353 -16.55 -4.88 -3.48
CA LEU A 353 -15.71 -5.87 -4.16
C LEU A 353 -14.42 -5.22 -4.69
N ILE A 354 -14.54 -3.99 -5.20
CA ILE A 354 -13.38 -3.18 -5.56
C ILE A 354 -12.53 -2.89 -4.31
N ALA A 355 -13.14 -2.56 -3.18
CA ALA A 355 -12.42 -2.33 -1.93
C ALA A 355 -11.70 -3.58 -1.41
N VAL A 356 -12.33 -4.76 -1.50
CA VAL A 356 -11.68 -6.04 -1.18
C VAL A 356 -10.46 -6.27 -2.06
N ALA A 357 -10.57 -6.03 -3.38
CA ALA A 357 -9.43 -6.15 -4.29
C ALA A 357 -8.28 -5.18 -3.90
N HIS A 358 -8.59 -3.94 -3.54
CA HIS A 358 -7.59 -2.99 -3.04
C HIS A 358 -6.97 -3.47 -1.72
N ILE A 359 -7.77 -3.96 -0.78
CA ILE A 359 -7.29 -4.49 0.51
C ILE A 359 -6.31 -5.64 0.27
N VAL A 360 -6.65 -6.59 -0.61
CA VAL A 360 -5.77 -7.71 -0.97
C VAL A 360 -4.46 -7.20 -1.59
N ALA A 361 -4.54 -6.25 -2.51
CA ALA A 361 -3.35 -5.65 -3.13
C ALA A 361 -2.45 -4.94 -2.10
N ILE A 362 -3.06 -4.16 -1.19
CA ILE A 362 -2.34 -3.45 -0.12
C ILE A 362 -1.64 -4.43 0.82
N VAL A 363 -2.33 -5.50 1.24
CA VAL A 363 -1.75 -6.54 2.09
C VAL A 363 -0.59 -7.23 1.37
N ALA A 364 -0.73 -7.56 0.08
CA ALA A 364 0.35 -8.15 -0.71
C ALA A 364 1.56 -7.22 -0.81
N CYS A 365 1.36 -5.93 -1.10
CA CYS A 365 2.45 -4.95 -1.13
C CYS A 365 3.15 -4.82 0.23
N ALA A 366 2.39 -4.78 1.33
CA ALA A 366 2.95 -4.73 2.68
C ALA A 366 3.76 -5.99 3.02
N ALA A 367 3.27 -7.18 2.64
CA ALA A 367 3.98 -8.44 2.83
C ALA A 367 5.29 -8.49 2.03
N ILE A 368 5.28 -8.05 0.77
CA ILE A 368 6.50 -7.96 -0.05
C ILE A 368 7.52 -7.02 0.59
N ALA A 369 7.09 -5.82 1.01
CA ALA A 369 7.96 -4.86 1.67
C ALA A 369 8.54 -5.43 2.99
N ALA A 370 7.73 -6.14 3.77
CA ALA A 370 8.18 -6.81 4.99
C ALA A 370 9.22 -7.91 4.69
N ILE A 371 8.97 -8.79 3.71
CA ILE A 371 9.91 -9.84 3.31
C ILE A 371 11.24 -9.22 2.86
N CYS A 372 11.20 -8.17 2.03
CA CYS A 372 12.41 -7.48 1.57
C CYS A 372 13.17 -6.81 2.72
N GLY A 373 12.47 -6.14 3.64
CA GLY A 373 13.08 -5.56 4.84
C GLY A 373 13.74 -6.63 5.72
N ALA A 374 13.05 -7.75 5.94
CA ALA A 374 13.55 -8.87 6.72
C ALA A 374 14.77 -9.56 6.07
N ALA A 375 14.76 -9.71 4.75
CA ALA A 375 15.90 -10.22 4.00
C ALA A 375 17.13 -9.33 4.13
N ARG A 376 16.96 -7.99 4.06
CA ARG A 376 18.07 -7.04 4.25
C ARG A 376 18.66 -7.10 5.67
N ASN A 377 17.82 -7.16 6.69
CA ASN A 377 18.29 -7.32 8.07
C ASN A 377 19.01 -8.66 8.30
N ASN A 378 18.52 -9.75 7.71
CA ASN A 378 19.20 -11.03 7.75
C ASN A 378 20.56 -10.97 7.05
N ALA A 379 20.63 -10.36 5.87
CA ALA A 379 21.90 -10.15 5.17
C ALA A 379 22.90 -9.38 6.04
N ALA A 380 22.48 -8.26 6.65
CA ALA A 380 23.32 -7.49 7.56
C ALA A 380 23.76 -8.27 8.81
N LEU A 381 22.89 -9.13 9.35
CA LEU A 381 23.24 -10.04 10.46
C LEU A 381 24.31 -11.05 10.05
N MET A 382 24.16 -11.68 8.88
CA MET A 382 25.14 -12.65 8.36
C MET A 382 26.49 -11.99 8.09
N THR A 383 26.50 -10.82 7.45
CA THR A 383 27.73 -10.07 7.18
C THR A 383 28.45 -9.73 8.48
N ARG A 384 27.75 -9.19 9.49
CA ARG A 384 28.37 -8.83 10.77
C ARG A 384 29.00 -10.03 11.48
N ILE A 385 28.29 -11.16 11.53
CA ILE A 385 28.82 -12.37 12.18
C ILE A 385 30.00 -12.93 11.38
N GLY A 386 29.92 -12.91 10.05
CA GLY A 386 31.02 -13.27 9.16
C GLY A 386 32.28 -12.45 9.42
N GLU A 387 32.15 -11.12 9.50
CA GLU A 387 33.26 -10.21 9.83
C GLU A 387 33.87 -10.50 11.21
N HIS A 388 33.05 -10.83 12.22
CA HIS A 388 33.54 -11.20 13.54
C HIS A 388 34.29 -12.54 13.54
N LEU A 389 33.81 -13.52 12.76
CA LEU A 389 34.49 -14.81 12.58
C LEU A 389 35.83 -14.63 11.87
N GLU A 390 35.87 -13.87 10.78
CA GLU A 390 37.09 -13.55 10.05
C GLU A 390 38.09 -12.83 10.94
N ARG A 391 37.64 -11.83 11.72
CA ARG A 391 38.50 -11.11 12.67
C ARG A 391 39.11 -12.05 13.72
N TYR A 392 38.32 -12.96 14.30
CA TYR A 392 38.83 -13.92 15.28
C TYR A 392 39.85 -14.89 14.68
N ASN A 393 39.55 -15.42 13.50
CA ASN A 393 40.42 -16.38 12.80
C ASN A 393 41.71 -15.72 12.29
N GLY A 394 41.68 -14.43 11.94
CA GLY A 394 42.84 -13.67 11.47
C GLY A 394 43.82 -13.27 12.57
N ILE A 395 43.41 -13.24 13.84
CA ILE A 395 44.30 -12.83 14.96
C ILE A 395 45.20 -14.02 15.38
N PRO A 396 46.54 -13.85 15.34
CA PRO A 396 47.48 -14.87 15.79
C PRO A 396 47.29 -15.23 17.27
N ALA A 397 47.55 -16.49 17.63
CA ALA A 397 47.44 -16.97 19.02
C ALA A 397 48.37 -16.25 20.01
N THR A 398 49.44 -15.62 19.52
CA THR A 398 50.38 -14.83 20.34
C THR A 398 49.78 -13.53 20.87
N GLN A 399 48.72 -13.01 20.25
CA GLN A 399 48.04 -11.77 20.63
C GLN A 399 46.79 -12.04 21.47
N ASP A 400 46.98 -12.63 22.64
CA ASP A 400 45.89 -13.12 23.49
C ASP A 400 44.83 -12.05 23.82
N ALA A 401 45.23 -10.83 24.18
CA ALA A 401 44.29 -9.76 24.52
C ALA A 401 43.35 -9.43 23.34
N ALA A 402 43.89 -9.24 22.13
CA ALA A 402 43.10 -8.96 20.94
C ALA A 402 42.22 -10.16 20.56
N LYS A 403 42.72 -11.39 20.74
CA LYS A 403 41.96 -12.61 20.45
C LYS A 403 40.80 -12.80 21.42
N ARG A 404 40.98 -12.48 22.71
CA ARG A 404 39.90 -12.43 23.71
C ARG A 404 38.86 -11.36 23.40
N ASP A 405 39.25 -10.22 22.86
CA ASP A 405 38.32 -9.16 22.45
C ASP A 405 37.44 -9.61 21.27
N ALA A 406 38.04 -10.24 20.27
CA ALA A 406 37.29 -10.86 19.17
C ALA A 406 36.37 -12.00 19.65
N LEU A 407 36.86 -12.84 20.58
CA LEU A 407 36.08 -13.93 21.19
C LEU A 407 34.84 -13.39 21.93
N ARG A 408 34.97 -12.28 22.68
CA ARG A 408 33.83 -11.62 23.35
C ARG A 408 32.76 -11.17 22.35
N SER A 409 33.16 -10.72 21.17
CA SER A 409 32.23 -10.33 20.10
C SER A 409 31.45 -11.54 19.56
N LEU A 410 32.14 -12.66 19.32
CA LEU A 410 31.51 -13.92 18.92
C LEU A 410 30.58 -14.49 19.98
N ALA A 411 30.97 -14.44 21.26
CA ALA A 411 30.12 -14.86 22.37
C ALA A 411 28.83 -14.02 22.44
N SER A 412 28.93 -12.70 22.25
CA SER A 412 27.77 -11.81 22.19
C SER A 412 26.82 -12.16 21.02
N ASP A 413 27.36 -12.46 19.84
CA ASP A 413 26.55 -12.89 18.70
C ASP A 413 25.89 -14.26 18.96
N ARG A 414 26.62 -15.23 19.52
CA ARG A 414 26.07 -16.53 19.95
C ARG A 414 24.90 -16.34 20.91
N ASP A 415 25.09 -15.55 21.97
CA ASP A 415 24.07 -15.31 22.99
C ASP A 415 22.85 -14.57 22.41
N GLN A 416 23.06 -13.73 21.40
CA GLN A 416 21.97 -13.10 20.65
C GLN A 416 21.16 -14.13 19.86
N LEU A 417 21.81 -15.01 19.10
CA LEU A 417 21.13 -16.03 18.30
C LEU A 417 20.44 -17.08 19.17
N ASP A 418 21.07 -17.47 20.27
CA ASP A 418 20.55 -18.40 21.26
C ASP A 418 19.31 -17.84 21.97
N ARG A 419 19.30 -16.52 22.26
CA ARG A 419 18.08 -15.82 22.70
C ARG A 419 16.96 -15.88 21.65
N TYR A 420 17.26 -15.70 20.37
CA TYR A 420 16.25 -15.82 19.31
C TYR A 420 15.69 -17.25 19.19
N ALA A 421 16.52 -18.26 19.42
CA ALA A 421 16.07 -19.66 19.44
C ALA A 421 15.11 -19.94 20.61
N ARG A 422 15.36 -19.36 21.79
CA ARG A 422 14.51 -19.54 22.98
C ARG A 422 13.24 -18.70 22.99
N VAL A 423 13.36 -17.40 22.70
CA VAL A 423 12.28 -16.41 22.88
C VAL A 423 11.48 -16.19 21.59
N GLY A 424 12.05 -16.58 20.44
CA GLY A 424 11.48 -16.36 19.12
C GLY A 424 12.25 -15.32 18.31
N VAL A 425 12.16 -15.45 16.99
CA VAL A 425 12.85 -14.57 16.03
C VAL A 425 12.09 -13.24 15.93
N PRO A 426 12.76 -12.08 16.05
CA PRO A 426 12.09 -10.79 15.91
C PRO A 426 11.52 -10.61 14.50
N LEU A 427 10.42 -9.87 14.35
CA LEU A 427 9.74 -9.67 13.05
C LEU A 427 10.67 -9.17 11.95
N ARG A 428 11.62 -8.28 12.29
CA ARG A 428 12.64 -7.77 11.37
C ARG A 428 13.58 -8.83 10.79
N LEU A 429 13.62 -10.03 11.34
CA LEU A 429 14.41 -11.17 10.83
C LEU A 429 13.52 -12.33 10.36
N SER A 430 12.20 -12.21 10.46
CA SER A 430 11.23 -13.30 10.27
C SER A 430 10.83 -13.48 8.79
N PHE A 431 9.56 -13.82 8.53
CA PHE A 431 8.96 -14.01 7.21
C PHE A 431 9.69 -15.07 6.36
N GLY A 432 10.19 -16.14 7.00
CA GLY A 432 10.92 -17.22 6.34
C GLY A 432 12.34 -16.88 5.89
N THR A 433 12.84 -15.68 6.20
CA THR A 433 14.18 -15.23 5.79
C THR A 433 15.28 -15.47 6.83
N TYR A 434 14.92 -15.94 8.04
CA TYR A 434 15.87 -16.14 9.14
C TYR A 434 16.91 -17.21 8.84
N ARG A 435 18.19 -16.85 8.88
CA ARG A 435 19.33 -17.77 8.67
C ARG A 435 20.25 -17.94 9.88
N GLY A 436 20.02 -17.21 10.98
CA GLY A 436 20.88 -17.22 12.15
C GLY A 436 20.99 -18.58 12.86
N ALA A 437 19.96 -19.43 12.81
CA ALA A 437 20.00 -20.75 13.44
C ALA A 437 21.14 -21.64 12.91
N ALA A 438 21.48 -21.54 11.62
CA ALA A 438 22.55 -22.33 11.02
C ALA A 438 23.95 -21.92 11.50
N LEU A 439 24.11 -20.72 12.07
CA LEU A 439 25.40 -20.21 12.57
C LEU A 439 25.70 -20.62 14.00
N LEU A 440 24.71 -21.07 14.78
CA LEU A 440 24.91 -21.46 16.18
C LEU A 440 26.00 -22.54 16.35
N PRO A 441 25.97 -23.66 15.58
CA PRO A 441 27.01 -24.69 15.69
C PRO A 441 28.41 -24.15 15.38
N VAL A 442 28.53 -23.34 14.31
CA VAL A 442 29.80 -22.73 13.88
C VAL A 442 30.38 -21.83 14.98
N LEU A 443 29.53 -21.00 15.61
CA LEU A 443 29.94 -20.14 16.72
C LEU A 443 30.32 -20.96 17.97
N ASN A 444 29.56 -22.00 18.29
CA ASN A 444 29.89 -22.86 19.43
C ASN A 444 31.24 -23.56 19.26
N GLU A 445 31.53 -24.07 18.06
CA GLU A 445 32.78 -24.74 17.73
C GLU A 445 33.97 -23.76 17.76
N THR A 446 33.84 -22.59 17.14
CA THR A 446 34.90 -21.56 17.15
C THR A 446 35.18 -20.98 18.53
N ILE A 447 34.16 -20.83 19.38
CA ILE A 447 34.36 -20.42 20.78
C ILE A 447 35.03 -21.54 21.58
N ALA A 448 34.65 -22.80 21.35
CA ALA A 448 35.25 -23.95 22.02
C ALA A 448 36.71 -24.19 21.61
N SER A 449 37.13 -23.73 20.42
CA SER A 449 38.50 -23.90 19.92
C SER A 449 39.52 -22.91 20.53
N TYR A 450 39.09 -21.97 21.38
CA TYR A 450 40.01 -21.04 22.04
C TYR A 450 40.76 -21.72 23.18
N GLU A 451 42.10 -21.71 23.10
CA GLU A 451 42.98 -22.19 24.15
C GLU A 451 43.79 -21.03 24.74
N PRO A 452 43.68 -20.75 26.06
CA PRO A 452 44.45 -19.69 26.70
C PRO A 452 45.95 -19.99 26.66
N PRO A 453 46.82 -18.97 26.51
CA PRO A 453 48.26 -19.17 26.63
C PRO A 453 48.62 -19.73 28.01
N ALA A 454 49.62 -20.62 28.05
CA ALA A 454 50.09 -21.18 29.30
C ALA A 454 50.49 -20.07 30.28
N PRO A 455 50.13 -20.18 31.58
CA PRO A 455 50.47 -19.16 32.57
C PRO A 455 51.98 -18.98 32.63
N PRO A 456 52.48 -17.73 32.77
CA PRO A 456 53.91 -17.49 32.92
C PRO A 456 54.46 -18.27 34.12
N PRO A 457 55.73 -18.71 34.08
CA PRO A 457 56.35 -19.43 35.19
C PRO A 457 56.29 -18.59 36.48
N ALA A 458 56.00 -19.24 37.61
CA ALA A 458 55.99 -18.60 38.90
C ALA A 458 57.44 -18.24 39.31
N VAL A 459 57.70 -16.95 39.48
CA VAL A 459 58.99 -16.41 39.92
C VAL A 459 58.82 -15.79 41.31
N ILE A 460 59.57 -16.28 42.30
CA ILE A 460 59.77 -15.59 43.58
C ILE A 460 61.11 -14.86 43.52
N THR A 461 61.08 -13.56 43.72
CA THR A 461 62.29 -12.76 43.88
C THR A 461 62.59 -12.58 45.37
N LEU A 462 63.74 -13.07 45.81
CA LEU A 462 64.24 -12.88 47.18
C LEU A 462 65.32 -11.79 47.18
N ASP A 463 65.19 -10.80 48.05
CA ASP A 463 66.17 -9.72 48.20
C ASP A 463 67.43 -10.22 48.92
N SER A 464 68.60 -10.13 48.27
CA SER A 464 69.87 -10.61 48.82
C SER A 464 70.30 -9.83 50.06
N MET A 465 69.82 -8.60 50.28
CA MET A 465 70.12 -7.81 51.48
C MET A 465 69.49 -8.41 52.74
N SER A 466 68.33 -9.05 52.58
CA SER A 466 67.64 -9.78 53.65
C SER A 466 68.32 -11.12 53.95
N LEU A 467 68.86 -11.78 52.91
CA LEU A 467 69.44 -13.12 53.04
C LEU A 467 70.93 -13.13 53.44
N PHE A 468 71.74 -12.20 52.94
CA PHE A 468 73.21 -12.25 53.01
C PHE A 468 73.84 -10.94 53.53
N ASP A 469 75.04 -11.04 54.10
CA ASP A 469 75.90 -9.88 54.36
C ASP A 469 76.67 -9.45 53.10
N SER A 470 77.14 -8.20 53.09
CA SER A 470 77.92 -7.65 51.97
C SER A 470 79.18 -8.50 51.70
N GLY A 471 79.40 -8.86 50.43
CA GLY A 471 80.53 -9.68 49.99
C GLY A 471 80.52 -11.14 50.49
N LYS A 472 79.47 -11.59 51.18
CA LYS A 472 79.35 -12.96 51.70
C LYS A 472 78.22 -13.73 51.02
N ALA A 473 78.36 -15.05 51.04
CA ALA A 473 77.37 -16.03 50.58
C ALA A 473 76.78 -16.88 51.72
N GLN A 474 77.01 -16.51 52.98
CA GLN A 474 76.43 -17.20 54.14
C GLN A 474 75.08 -16.56 54.53
N LEU A 475 74.04 -17.38 54.69
CA LEU A 475 72.70 -16.94 55.07
C LEU A 475 72.68 -16.38 56.50
N LYS A 476 71.98 -15.24 56.70
CA LYS A 476 71.80 -14.60 58.02
C LYS A 476 70.84 -15.41 58.92
N ALA A 477 71.01 -15.29 60.24
CA ALA A 477 70.21 -16.01 61.25
C ALA A 477 68.71 -15.59 61.37
N GLY A 478 68.19 -14.70 60.50
CA GLY A 478 66.78 -14.27 60.47
C GLY A 478 66.08 -14.59 59.14
N THR A 479 66.74 -15.31 58.24
CA THR A 479 66.35 -15.52 56.84
C THR A 479 65.23 -16.56 56.67
N THR A 480 64.89 -17.28 57.75
CA THR A 480 63.99 -18.43 57.76
C THR A 480 62.62 -18.13 57.17
N ARG A 481 62.06 -16.94 57.37
CA ARG A 481 60.71 -16.62 56.89
C ARG A 481 60.59 -16.58 55.37
N ALA A 482 61.46 -15.82 54.69
CA ALA A 482 61.45 -15.71 53.24
C ALA A 482 61.78 -17.04 52.55
N MET A 483 62.62 -17.86 53.18
CA MET A 483 62.98 -19.18 52.69
C MET A 483 61.88 -20.23 52.94
N VAL A 484 61.11 -20.10 54.03
CA VAL A 484 59.91 -20.92 54.27
C VAL A 484 58.83 -20.61 53.23
N ASP A 485 58.62 -19.35 52.87
CA ASP A 485 57.68 -18.96 51.82
C ASP A 485 58.09 -19.54 50.45
N ALA A 486 59.38 -19.47 50.11
CA ALA A 486 59.93 -20.10 48.92
C ALA A 486 59.78 -21.63 48.94
N LEU A 487 60.03 -22.25 50.08
CA LEU A 487 59.87 -23.69 50.25
C LEU A 487 58.42 -24.14 50.13
N GLN A 488 57.48 -23.38 50.69
CA GLN A 488 56.06 -23.63 50.55
C GLN A 488 55.64 -23.58 49.08
N LEU A 489 56.11 -22.59 48.31
CA LEU A 489 55.81 -22.51 46.87
C LEU A 489 56.35 -23.72 46.09
N ILE A 490 57.57 -24.18 46.40
CA ILE A 490 58.16 -25.36 45.75
C ILE A 490 57.32 -26.60 46.08
N LYS A 491 56.95 -26.80 47.35
CA LYS A 491 56.13 -27.95 47.79
C LYS A 491 54.73 -27.95 47.19
N THR A 492 54.12 -26.79 46.95
CA THR A 492 52.80 -26.69 46.31
C THR A 492 52.82 -26.96 44.80
N HIS A 493 54.00 -27.12 44.18
CA HIS A 493 54.16 -27.40 42.74
C HIS A 493 55.03 -28.64 42.48
N PRO A 494 54.56 -29.85 42.88
CA PRO A 494 55.28 -31.09 42.64
C PRO A 494 55.48 -31.33 41.13
N GLY A 495 56.67 -31.78 40.72
CA GLY A 495 57.01 -32.07 39.31
C GLY A 495 57.60 -30.92 38.50
N LYS A 496 57.87 -29.76 39.11
CA LYS A 496 58.65 -28.66 38.47
C LYS A 496 60.10 -28.68 38.94
N ARG A 497 61.03 -28.26 38.08
CA ARG A 497 62.42 -28.00 38.46
C ARG A 497 62.55 -26.58 38.99
N VAL A 498 63.47 -26.38 39.93
CA VAL A 498 63.69 -25.10 40.59
C VAL A 498 64.97 -24.49 40.05
N LEU A 499 64.87 -23.36 39.34
CA LEU A 499 66.02 -22.57 38.93
C LEU A 499 66.29 -21.48 39.97
N ILE A 500 67.48 -21.50 40.57
CA ILE A 500 67.93 -20.47 41.52
C ILE A 500 68.97 -19.61 40.81
N ALA A 501 68.59 -18.37 40.50
CA ALA A 501 69.41 -17.42 39.78
C ALA A 501 69.94 -16.33 40.72
N GLY A 502 71.26 -16.22 40.85
CA GLY A 502 71.92 -15.19 41.65
C GLY A 502 72.31 -13.96 40.81
N TYR A 503 72.16 -12.77 41.40
CA TYR A 503 72.53 -11.49 40.80
C TYR A 503 73.36 -10.64 41.77
N ALA A 504 74.24 -9.81 41.22
CA ALA A 504 75.08 -8.85 41.94
C ALA A 504 74.85 -7.43 41.40
N ASP A 505 75.27 -6.42 42.17
CA ASP A 505 75.37 -5.05 41.69
C ASP A 505 76.70 -4.81 40.95
N ASP A 506 76.86 -3.64 40.34
CA ASP A 506 78.06 -3.26 39.57
C ASP A 506 79.30 -2.96 40.44
N LYS A 507 79.23 -3.16 41.76
CA LYS A 507 80.31 -2.86 42.69
C LYS A 507 81.24 -4.05 42.84
N GLY A 508 82.29 -4.11 42.02
CA GLY A 508 83.33 -5.12 42.15
C GLY A 508 84.03 -5.41 40.83
N ARG A 509 84.77 -6.53 40.80
CA ARG A 509 85.25 -7.11 39.55
C ARG A 509 84.16 -8.03 39.00
N PRO A 510 83.83 -8.00 37.69
CA PRO A 510 82.81 -8.86 37.10
C PRO A 510 82.97 -10.34 37.43
N ASP A 511 84.20 -10.87 37.37
CA ASP A 511 84.49 -12.28 37.70
C ASP A 511 84.17 -12.64 39.16
N ARG A 512 84.40 -11.69 40.08
CA ARG A 512 84.07 -11.87 41.51
C ARG A 512 82.57 -11.76 41.74
N ASN A 513 81.88 -10.88 41.03
CA ASN A 513 80.43 -10.72 41.09
C ASN A 513 79.73 -11.98 40.55
N LEU A 514 80.26 -12.56 39.48
CA LEU A 514 79.77 -13.82 38.94
C LEU A 514 79.93 -14.95 39.96
N THR A 515 81.13 -15.13 40.52
CA THR A 515 81.41 -16.15 41.55
C THR A 515 80.50 -15.96 42.76
N LEU A 516 80.40 -14.73 43.30
CA LEU A 516 79.54 -14.40 44.43
C LEU A 516 78.05 -14.69 44.17
N SER A 517 77.59 -14.45 42.94
CA SER A 517 76.21 -14.73 42.55
C SER A 517 75.93 -16.25 42.51
N ILE A 518 76.89 -17.06 42.06
CA ILE A 518 76.81 -18.53 42.06
C ILE A 518 76.83 -19.06 43.50
N ASP A 519 77.72 -18.55 44.34
CA ASP A 519 77.87 -19.00 45.72
C ASP A 519 76.60 -18.69 46.53
N ARG A 520 76.01 -17.51 46.35
CA ARG A 520 74.74 -17.13 46.99
C ARG A 520 73.59 -18.02 46.55
N ALA A 521 73.48 -18.29 45.24
CA ALA A 521 72.45 -19.19 44.73
C ALA A 521 72.66 -20.63 45.23
N SER A 522 73.92 -21.07 45.39
CA SER A 522 74.27 -22.35 46.00
C SER A 522 73.87 -22.43 47.48
N ALA A 523 74.12 -21.38 48.25
CA ALA A 523 73.71 -21.33 49.65
C ALA A 523 72.18 -21.39 49.84
N VAL A 524 71.43 -20.75 48.94
CA VAL A 524 69.95 -20.85 48.91
C VAL A 524 69.53 -22.29 48.56
N ARG A 525 70.16 -22.93 47.57
CA ARG A 525 69.91 -24.34 47.23
C ARG A 525 70.13 -25.25 48.43
N ASP A 526 71.31 -25.15 49.05
CA ASP A 526 71.73 -26.06 50.11
C ASP A 526 70.79 -25.96 51.31
N TRP A 527 70.43 -24.74 51.69
CA TRP A 527 69.42 -24.53 52.72
C TRP A 527 68.07 -25.15 52.35
N LEU A 528 67.62 -25.01 51.10
CA LEU A 528 66.35 -25.60 50.64
C LEU A 528 66.41 -27.12 50.65
N VAL A 529 67.51 -27.74 50.23
CA VAL A 529 67.71 -29.20 50.27
C VAL A 529 67.64 -29.69 51.72
N ASP A 530 68.41 -29.06 52.62
CA ASP A 530 68.49 -29.45 54.03
C ASP A 530 67.15 -29.29 54.76
N ALA A 531 66.44 -28.19 54.52
CA ALA A 531 65.18 -27.88 55.21
C ALA A 531 63.96 -28.68 54.68
N SER A 532 64.07 -29.30 53.50
CA SER A 532 62.91 -29.90 52.82
C SER A 532 63.05 -31.37 52.46
N GLY A 533 64.27 -31.89 52.38
CA GLY A 533 64.55 -33.24 51.88
C GLY A 533 64.37 -33.39 50.37
N ILE A 534 64.25 -32.29 49.61
CA ILE A 534 64.13 -32.33 48.15
C ILE A 534 65.47 -32.73 47.52
N PRO A 535 65.51 -33.68 46.56
CA PRO A 535 66.75 -34.11 45.92
C PRO A 535 67.51 -32.94 45.28
N PRO A 536 68.84 -32.86 45.43
CA PRO A 536 69.67 -31.81 44.80
C PRO A 536 69.48 -31.75 43.27
N THR A 537 69.13 -32.88 42.64
CA THR A 537 68.88 -33.00 41.20
C THR A 537 67.67 -32.20 40.71
N GLN A 538 66.78 -31.75 41.61
CA GLN A 538 65.63 -30.92 41.27
C GLN A 538 65.96 -29.42 41.21
N PHE A 539 67.15 -29.02 41.66
CA PHE A 539 67.61 -27.64 41.67
C PHE A 539 68.69 -27.40 40.60
N ALA A 540 68.51 -26.34 39.82
CA ALA A 540 69.54 -25.80 38.93
C ALA A 540 70.00 -24.44 39.48
N ILE A 541 71.30 -24.18 39.46
CA ILE A 541 71.89 -22.91 39.89
C ILE A 541 72.44 -22.17 38.68
N GLN A 542 72.18 -20.86 38.61
CA GLN A 542 72.77 -19.98 37.61
C GLN A 542 73.25 -18.69 38.26
N GLY A 543 74.50 -18.32 38.03
CA GLY A 543 75.00 -16.98 38.35
C GLY A 543 74.92 -16.08 37.13
N TYR A 544 74.41 -14.86 37.31
CA TYR A 544 74.41 -13.84 36.27
C TYR A 544 75.35 -12.67 36.58
N GLY A 545 75.97 -12.62 37.77
CA GLY A 545 76.79 -11.49 38.19
C GLY A 545 76.02 -10.17 38.08
N ASP A 546 76.67 -9.15 37.54
CA ASP A 546 76.13 -7.80 37.30
C ASP A 546 75.54 -7.60 35.88
N THR A 547 75.50 -8.66 35.06
CA THR A 547 75.13 -8.57 33.63
C THR A 547 73.64 -8.36 33.37
N ARG A 548 72.77 -8.51 34.39
CA ARG A 548 71.31 -8.40 34.29
C ARG A 548 70.71 -7.53 35.41
N PRO A 549 70.95 -6.21 35.41
CA PRO A 549 70.35 -5.29 36.37
C PRO A 549 68.85 -5.08 36.09
N VAL A 550 68.05 -4.95 37.15
CA VAL A 550 66.59 -4.66 37.09
C VAL A 550 66.28 -3.22 37.49
N ALA A 551 67.23 -2.55 38.13
CA ALA A 551 67.14 -1.16 38.54
C ALA A 551 68.47 -0.45 38.25
N ASP A 552 68.46 0.88 38.29
CA ASP A 552 69.65 1.69 38.02
C ASP A 552 70.71 1.53 39.12
N ASN A 553 71.90 1.03 38.76
CA ASN A 553 73.03 0.88 39.68
C ASN A 553 73.62 2.21 40.17
N ALA A 554 73.26 3.35 39.57
CA ALA A 554 73.70 4.66 40.06
C ALA A 554 73.16 4.96 41.48
N THR A 555 71.96 4.46 41.80
CA THR A 555 71.29 4.72 43.09
C THR A 555 71.57 3.62 44.12
N PRO A 556 71.73 3.94 45.42
CA PRO A 556 71.81 2.93 46.49
C PRO A 556 70.63 1.95 46.50
N GLU A 557 69.43 2.46 46.23
CA GLU A 557 68.19 1.71 46.19
C GLU A 557 68.13 0.76 45.00
N GLY A 558 68.59 1.22 43.82
CA GLY A 558 68.68 0.37 42.63
C GLY A 558 69.73 -0.72 42.76
N ARG A 559 70.89 -0.42 43.38
CA ARG A 559 71.88 -1.45 43.74
C ARG A 559 71.33 -2.49 44.69
N ALA A 560 70.56 -2.07 45.71
CA ALA A 560 69.91 -3.02 46.61
C ALA A 560 68.97 -3.97 45.87
N LYS A 561 68.17 -3.48 44.91
CA LYS A 561 67.31 -4.31 44.07
C LYS A 561 68.08 -5.24 43.13
N ASN A 562 69.26 -4.85 42.66
CA ASN A 562 70.09 -5.68 41.78
C ASN A 562 70.80 -6.81 42.53
N ARG A 563 71.07 -6.65 43.82
CA ARG A 563 71.51 -7.72 44.72
C ARG A 563 70.32 -8.59 45.10
N ARG A 564 70.01 -9.61 44.30
CA ARG A 564 68.86 -10.51 44.55
C ARG A 564 69.16 -11.96 44.16
N VAL A 565 68.35 -12.86 44.68
CA VAL A 565 68.28 -14.25 44.23
C VAL A 565 66.86 -14.52 43.78
N GLU A 566 66.68 -14.96 42.54
CA GLU A 566 65.38 -15.34 42.00
C GLU A 566 65.23 -16.85 42.04
N ILE A 567 64.08 -17.32 42.50
CA ILE A 567 63.68 -18.72 42.46
C ILE A 567 62.56 -18.83 41.43
N THR A 568 62.83 -19.50 40.32
CA THR A 568 61.88 -19.71 39.23
C THR A 568 61.48 -21.18 39.16
N LEU A 569 60.18 -21.45 39.18
CA LEU A 569 59.65 -22.80 38.95
C LEU A 569 59.50 -23.02 37.44
N VAL A 570 60.35 -23.88 36.88
CA VAL A 570 60.36 -24.21 35.45
C VAL A 570 59.60 -25.54 35.25
N PRO A 571 58.66 -25.62 34.30
CA PRO A 571 58.05 -26.88 33.93
C PRO A 571 59.11 -27.90 33.50
N ASP A 572 59.01 -29.15 33.95
CA ASP A 572 59.88 -30.23 33.51
C ASP A 572 59.42 -30.73 32.12
N THR A 573 59.50 -29.88 31.12
CA THR A 573 59.12 -30.21 29.74
C THR A 573 60.41 -30.42 28.92
N PRO A 574 60.59 -31.56 28.23
CA PRO A 574 61.60 -31.62 27.18
C PRO A 574 61.31 -30.53 26.15
N ALA A 575 62.35 -29.82 25.72
CA ALA A 575 62.22 -28.69 24.80
C ALA A 575 61.27 -29.02 23.62
N PRO A 576 60.42 -28.08 23.18
CA PRO A 576 59.55 -28.33 22.05
C PRO A 576 60.41 -28.68 20.84
N VAL A 577 60.18 -29.85 20.26
CA VAL A 577 60.76 -30.25 18.98
C VAL A 577 60.28 -29.21 17.96
N ILE A 578 61.18 -28.34 17.51
CA ILE A 578 60.92 -27.46 16.37
C ILE A 578 60.85 -28.39 15.15
N PRO A 579 59.69 -28.57 14.48
CA PRO A 579 59.68 -29.29 13.22
C PRO A 579 60.45 -28.45 12.20
N THR A 580 61.58 -28.98 11.75
CA THR A 580 62.34 -28.43 10.62
C THR A 580 61.41 -28.42 9.41
N ARG A 581 61.05 -27.23 8.94
CA ARG A 581 60.25 -27.04 7.73
C ARG A 581 61.03 -27.59 6.53
N THR A 582 60.75 -28.82 6.12
CA THR A 582 61.20 -29.33 4.82
C THR A 582 60.51 -28.53 3.73
N VAL A 583 61.30 -27.76 3.00
CA VAL A 583 60.91 -27.14 1.74
C VAL A 583 60.80 -28.25 0.70
N LYS A 584 59.59 -28.44 0.16
CA LYS A 584 59.37 -28.95 -1.19
C LYS A 584 58.23 -28.17 -1.81
#